data_AF-A0AAU2G8A0-F1
#
_entry.id   AF-A0AAU2G8A0-F1
#
_cell.length_a   1.000
_cell.length_b   1.000
_cell.length_c   1.000
_cell.angle_alpha   90.00
_cell.angle_beta   90.00
_cell.angle_gamma   90.00
#
_symmetry.space_group_name_H-M   'P 1'
#
loop_
_entity.id
_entity.type
_entity.pdbx_description
1 polymer ?
#
loop_
_entity_poly.entity_id
_entity_poly.type
_entity_poly.pdbx_seq_one_letter_code
_entity_poly.pdbx_strand_id
1 'polypeptide(L)'
;MTQAWSIYVELGRCDAPDDLYDDLHDRLATAHPAVGTAPNGNLSVRIFVEASTARQAIDTGLKTVSAALKDLDVTAPVVGVEAVTEAELDRRNAEKDIPALAGVGEIAELFGVTRGRAGQLTKRDDFPPAVTHLKSGPVYVKEQVQAFGERWDRRGGRPPKPVLTEVEKVLLAALRDAEAARSHAIVAWADYGTDIVVTSGEGRTFVVELKDFATAEAESPNEAIAKLANEKLVRVTRRNDRDELDVELTPKGAKHAAEM
;
A
#
# COMPACT_ATOMS: atom_id res chain seq x y z
N MET A 1 -36.16 -38.14 -18.49
CA MET A 1 -34.98 -38.71 -17.82
C MET A 1 -34.93 -38.08 -16.44
N THR A 2 -34.73 -38.88 -15.39
CA THR A 2 -34.57 -38.37 -14.02
C THR A 2 -33.11 -37.97 -13.81
N GLN A 3 -32.89 -36.90 -13.07
CA GLN A 3 -31.56 -36.43 -12.67
C GLN A 3 -31.62 -35.79 -11.29
N ALA A 4 -30.46 -35.66 -10.64
CA ALA A 4 -30.31 -34.97 -9.38
C ALA A 4 -30.44 -33.45 -9.54
N TRP A 5 -31.22 -32.83 -8.65
CA TRP A 5 -31.40 -31.39 -8.53
C TRP A 5 -31.02 -30.95 -7.11
N SER A 6 -30.24 -29.89 -7.01
CA SER A 6 -30.05 -29.16 -5.76
C SER A 6 -31.13 -28.09 -5.63
N ILE A 7 -31.89 -28.17 -4.55
CA ILE A 7 -32.95 -27.22 -4.20
C ILE A 7 -32.50 -26.41 -3.00
N TYR A 8 -32.36 -25.11 -3.20
CA TYR A 8 -32.13 -24.14 -2.13
C TYR A 8 -33.43 -23.46 -1.77
N VAL A 9 -33.72 -23.41 -0.48
CA VAL A 9 -34.89 -22.77 0.10
C VAL A 9 -34.41 -21.76 1.13
N GLU A 10 -34.73 -20.50 0.89
CA GLU A 10 -34.52 -19.41 1.85
C GLU A 10 -35.80 -19.20 2.66
N LEU A 11 -35.67 -19.20 3.97
CA LEU A 11 -36.74 -19.08 4.94
C LEU A 11 -36.61 -17.74 5.66
N GLY A 12 -37.68 -16.94 5.67
CA GLY A 12 -37.72 -15.60 6.25
C GLY A 12 -37.68 -15.61 7.78
N ARG A 13 -36.57 -16.07 8.35
CA ARG A 13 -36.29 -16.17 9.78
C ARG A 13 -34.81 -15.88 10.01
N CYS A 14 -34.50 -14.78 10.70
CA CYS A 14 -33.12 -14.33 10.93
C CYS A 14 -32.60 -14.55 12.36
N ASP A 15 -33.41 -15.16 13.22
CA ASP A 15 -33.17 -15.39 14.65
C ASP A 15 -33.26 -16.89 15.00
N ALA A 16 -32.93 -17.76 14.04
CA ALA A 16 -32.92 -19.21 14.25
C ALA A 16 -31.88 -19.56 15.34
N PRO A 17 -32.27 -20.28 16.41
CA PRO A 17 -31.32 -20.76 17.41
C PRO A 17 -30.40 -21.84 16.84
N ASP A 18 -29.19 -21.98 17.38
CA ASP A 18 -28.17 -22.92 16.87
C ASP A 18 -28.71 -24.36 16.80
N ASP A 19 -29.43 -24.82 17.83
CA ASP A 19 -30.03 -26.16 17.89
C ASP A 19 -30.96 -26.47 16.69
N LEU A 20 -31.61 -25.44 16.13
CA LEU A 20 -32.50 -25.62 14.98
C LEU A 20 -31.73 -26.01 13.71
N TYR A 21 -30.47 -25.58 13.56
CA TYR A 21 -29.65 -25.95 12.41
C TYR A 21 -29.34 -27.45 12.43
N ASP A 22 -28.97 -27.97 13.60
CA ASP A 22 -28.66 -29.38 13.82
C ASP A 22 -29.92 -30.25 13.68
N ASP A 23 -31.04 -29.83 14.27
CA ASP A 23 -32.33 -30.54 14.17
C ASP A 23 -32.81 -30.65 12.71
N LEU A 24 -32.68 -29.57 11.93
CA LEU A 24 -33.02 -29.60 10.50
C LEU A 24 -32.06 -30.46 9.69
N HIS A 25 -30.77 -30.43 10.01
CA HIS A 25 -29.78 -31.27 9.36
C HIS A 25 -30.08 -32.75 9.59
N ASP A 26 -30.40 -33.15 10.82
CA ASP A 26 -30.76 -34.53 11.16
C ASP A 26 -32.08 -34.96 10.52
N ARG A 27 -33.10 -34.09 10.54
CA ARG A 27 -34.41 -34.40 9.95
C ARG A 27 -34.34 -34.58 8.44
N LEU A 28 -33.47 -33.85 7.78
CA LEU A 28 -33.30 -33.86 6.33
C LEU A 28 -32.16 -34.77 5.86
N ALA A 29 -31.51 -35.53 6.75
CA ALA A 29 -30.30 -36.30 6.46
C ALA A 29 -30.38 -37.19 5.21
N THR A 30 -31.56 -37.75 4.92
CA THR A 30 -31.80 -38.60 3.75
C THR A 30 -31.77 -37.85 2.42
N ALA A 31 -31.89 -36.53 2.44
CA ALA A 31 -31.85 -35.65 1.28
C ALA A 31 -30.52 -34.89 1.14
N HIS A 32 -29.46 -35.34 1.84
CA HIS A 32 -28.12 -34.74 1.82
C HIS A 32 -28.14 -33.22 2.08
N PRO A 33 -28.58 -32.79 3.28
CA PRO A 33 -28.87 -31.40 3.55
C PRO A 33 -27.60 -30.58 3.77
N ALA A 34 -27.69 -29.30 3.45
CA ALA A 34 -26.83 -28.26 4.00
C ALA A 34 -27.74 -27.17 4.58
N VAL A 35 -27.63 -26.95 5.89
CA VAL A 35 -28.41 -25.95 6.63
C VAL A 35 -27.47 -24.86 7.08
N GLY A 36 -27.86 -23.60 6.91
CA GLY A 36 -26.99 -22.47 7.22
C GLY A 36 -27.71 -21.15 7.10
N THR A 37 -26.95 -20.06 7.08
CA THR A 37 -27.48 -18.70 7.06
C THR A 37 -27.25 -18.07 5.68
N ALA A 38 -28.31 -17.54 5.08
CA ALA A 38 -28.25 -16.73 3.87
C ALA A 38 -27.52 -15.40 4.12
N PRO A 39 -26.99 -14.72 3.08
CA PRO A 39 -26.24 -13.46 3.25
C PRO A 39 -26.99 -12.33 3.97
N ASN A 40 -28.33 -12.35 3.92
CA ASN A 40 -29.20 -11.38 4.60
C ASN A 40 -29.54 -11.78 6.06
N GLY A 41 -28.98 -12.89 6.56
CA GLY A 41 -29.24 -13.41 7.90
C GLY A 41 -30.36 -14.45 7.98
N ASN A 42 -31.10 -14.70 6.90
CA ASN A 42 -32.20 -15.68 6.90
C ASN A 42 -31.70 -17.12 7.05
N LEU A 43 -32.52 -18.00 7.61
CA LEU A 43 -32.29 -19.44 7.62
C LEU A 43 -32.36 -19.96 6.17
N SER A 44 -31.41 -20.80 5.80
CA SER A 44 -31.33 -21.41 4.48
C SER A 44 -31.13 -22.90 4.57
N VAL A 45 -31.80 -23.62 3.66
CA VAL A 45 -31.74 -25.07 3.56
C VAL A 45 -31.49 -25.44 2.11
N ARG A 46 -30.46 -26.24 1.86
CA ARG A 46 -30.21 -26.86 0.56
C ARG A 46 -30.35 -28.37 0.69
N ILE A 47 -31.05 -29.01 -0.23
CA ILE A 47 -31.22 -30.48 -0.30
C ILE A 47 -31.08 -30.97 -1.74
N PHE A 48 -30.85 -32.26 -1.90
CA PHE A 48 -30.84 -32.93 -3.20
C PHE A 48 -32.10 -33.77 -3.40
N VAL A 49 -32.69 -33.68 -4.60
CA VAL A 49 -33.86 -34.46 -4.98
C VAL A 49 -33.72 -35.00 -6.40
N GLU A 50 -34.22 -36.21 -6.62
CA GLU A 50 -34.32 -36.80 -7.95
C GLU A 50 -35.62 -36.37 -8.63
N ALA A 51 -35.52 -35.77 -9.82
CA ALA A 51 -36.70 -35.32 -10.56
C ALA A 51 -36.46 -35.28 -12.08
N SER A 52 -37.55 -35.43 -12.84
CA SER A 52 -37.51 -35.35 -14.30
C SER A 52 -37.62 -33.92 -14.83
N THR A 53 -38.00 -32.95 -13.97
CA THR A 53 -38.15 -31.53 -14.36
C THR A 53 -37.82 -30.62 -13.18
N ALA A 54 -37.39 -29.39 -13.46
CA ALA A 54 -37.16 -28.36 -12.44
C ALA A 54 -38.40 -28.12 -11.55
N ARG A 55 -39.59 -28.07 -12.16
CA ARG A 55 -40.86 -27.87 -11.43
C ARG A 55 -41.10 -29.00 -10.42
N GLN A 56 -40.96 -30.25 -10.85
CA GLN A 56 -41.10 -31.39 -9.95
C GLN A 56 -40.05 -31.36 -8.83
N ALA A 57 -38.82 -30.96 -9.15
CA ALA A 57 -37.75 -30.84 -8.17
C ALA A 57 -38.08 -29.78 -7.10
N ILE A 58 -38.57 -28.60 -7.52
CA ILE A 58 -39.03 -27.52 -6.65
C ILE A 58 -40.19 -28.00 -5.76
N ASP A 59 -41.23 -28.60 -6.36
CA ASP A 59 -42.40 -29.08 -5.63
C ASP A 59 -42.01 -30.12 -4.56
N THR A 60 -41.17 -31.09 -4.94
CA THR A 60 -40.64 -32.10 -4.00
C THR A 60 -39.79 -31.45 -2.92
N GLY A 61 -38.87 -30.57 -3.29
CA GLY A 61 -37.95 -29.94 -2.34
C GLY A 61 -38.68 -29.08 -1.31
N LEU A 62 -39.61 -28.23 -1.76
CA LEU A 62 -40.46 -27.42 -0.88
C LEU A 62 -41.29 -28.27 0.06
N LYS A 63 -41.87 -29.37 -0.44
CA LYS A 63 -42.64 -30.30 0.40
C LYS A 63 -41.77 -30.93 1.47
N THR A 64 -40.56 -31.36 1.12
CA THR A 64 -39.61 -31.99 2.05
C THR A 64 -39.18 -31.01 3.15
N VAL A 65 -38.76 -29.79 2.78
CA VAL A 65 -38.34 -28.76 3.75
C VAL A 65 -39.52 -28.32 4.64
N SER A 66 -40.69 -28.09 4.04
CA SER A 66 -41.89 -27.68 4.81
C SER A 66 -42.34 -28.77 5.80
N ALA A 67 -42.20 -30.04 5.44
CA ALA A 67 -42.50 -31.14 6.35
C ALA A 67 -41.53 -31.17 7.54
N ALA A 68 -40.23 -30.99 7.29
CA ALA A 68 -39.23 -30.92 8.36
C ALA A 68 -39.47 -29.75 9.32
N LEU A 69 -39.77 -28.55 8.79
CA LEU A 69 -40.11 -27.39 9.62
C LEU A 69 -41.36 -27.64 10.46
N LYS A 70 -42.39 -28.24 9.87
CA LYS A 70 -43.64 -28.57 10.58
C LYS A 70 -43.40 -29.58 11.71
N ASP A 71 -42.56 -30.59 11.49
CA ASP A 71 -42.25 -31.60 12.50
C ASP A 71 -41.49 -31.01 13.71
N LEU A 72 -40.75 -29.93 13.49
CA LEU A 72 -40.02 -29.17 14.52
C LEU A 72 -40.84 -28.01 15.11
N ASP A 73 -42.13 -27.89 14.77
CA ASP A 73 -43.02 -26.78 15.15
C ASP A 73 -42.44 -25.39 14.79
N VAL A 74 -41.68 -25.31 13.69
CA VAL A 74 -41.09 -24.07 13.20
C VAL A 74 -41.97 -23.44 12.12
N THR A 75 -42.36 -22.20 12.37
CA THR A 75 -43.00 -21.36 11.36
C THR A 75 -41.98 -20.41 10.74
N ALA A 76 -41.66 -20.61 9.47
CA ALA A 76 -40.83 -19.68 8.70
C ALA A 76 -41.35 -19.62 7.25
N PRO A 77 -41.70 -18.42 6.71
CA PRO A 77 -42.19 -18.30 5.35
C PRO A 77 -41.06 -18.58 4.35
N VAL A 78 -41.36 -19.28 3.26
CA VAL A 78 -40.41 -19.40 2.13
C VAL A 78 -40.35 -18.05 1.42
N VAL A 79 -39.16 -17.45 1.37
CA VAL A 79 -38.92 -16.14 0.74
C VAL A 79 -38.10 -16.24 -0.55
N GLY A 80 -37.45 -17.37 -0.79
CA GLY A 80 -36.68 -17.64 -1.99
C GLY A 80 -36.56 -19.13 -2.27
N VAL A 81 -36.53 -19.49 -3.55
CA VAL A 81 -36.29 -20.86 -4.02
C VAL A 81 -35.40 -20.81 -5.24
N GLU A 82 -34.35 -21.64 -5.25
CA GLU A 82 -33.51 -21.86 -6.41
C GLU A 82 -33.43 -23.37 -6.69
N ALA A 83 -33.56 -23.75 -7.95
CA ALA A 83 -33.35 -25.11 -8.41
C ALA A 83 -32.27 -25.12 -9.49
N VAL A 84 -31.21 -25.88 -9.23
CA VAL A 84 -30.11 -26.11 -10.18
C VAL A 84 -29.85 -27.61 -10.28
N THR A 85 -29.28 -28.04 -11.40
CA THR A 85 -28.82 -29.42 -11.53
C THR A 85 -27.59 -29.63 -10.66
N GLU A 86 -27.32 -30.86 -10.22
CA GLU A 86 -26.10 -31.18 -9.46
C GLU A 86 -24.84 -30.76 -10.24
N ALA A 87 -24.77 -31.09 -11.54
CA ALA A 87 -23.64 -30.70 -12.39
C ALA A 87 -23.42 -29.18 -12.49
N GLU A 88 -24.49 -28.38 -12.49
CA GLU A 88 -24.38 -26.92 -12.49
C GLU A 88 -23.95 -26.39 -11.12
N LEU A 89 -24.43 -27.00 -10.03
CA LEU A 89 -23.98 -26.66 -8.69
C LEU A 89 -22.48 -26.96 -8.52
N ASP A 90 -22.01 -28.12 -8.98
CA ASP A 90 -20.60 -28.49 -8.93
C ASP A 90 -19.72 -27.51 -9.72
N ARG A 91 -20.17 -27.09 -10.91
CA ARG A 91 -19.49 -26.06 -11.72
C ARG A 91 -19.39 -24.75 -10.95
N ARG A 92 -20.48 -24.28 -10.33
CA ARG A 92 -20.50 -23.04 -9.53
C ARG A 92 -19.60 -23.16 -8.29
N ASN A 93 -19.65 -24.28 -7.58
CA ASN A 93 -18.81 -24.51 -6.40
C ASN A 93 -17.32 -24.59 -6.73
N ALA A 94 -16.97 -25.04 -7.94
CA ALA A 94 -15.59 -25.06 -8.42
C ALA A 94 -15.09 -23.66 -8.82
N GLU A 95 -15.98 -22.72 -9.14
CA GLU A 95 -15.65 -21.33 -9.41
C GLU A 95 -15.46 -20.57 -8.08
N LYS A 96 -14.36 -19.83 -7.95
CA LYS A 96 -14.16 -18.94 -6.80
C LYS A 96 -15.05 -17.72 -6.97
N ASP A 97 -16.21 -17.72 -6.30
CA ASP A 97 -17.13 -16.57 -6.29
C ASP A 97 -16.53 -15.31 -5.63
N ILE A 98 -15.52 -15.49 -4.77
CA ILE A 98 -14.86 -14.37 -4.10
C ILE A 98 -13.69 -13.91 -4.99
N PRO A 99 -13.72 -12.67 -5.54
CA PRO A 99 -12.60 -12.13 -6.29
C PRO A 99 -11.37 -12.05 -5.40
N ALA A 100 -10.16 -12.05 -5.99
CA ALA A 100 -8.97 -11.92 -5.17
C ALA A 100 -9.00 -10.56 -4.46
N LEU A 101 -8.72 -10.54 -3.16
CA LEU A 101 -8.72 -9.32 -2.37
C LEU A 101 -7.29 -8.87 -2.08
N ALA A 102 -7.11 -7.58 -1.87
CA ALA A 102 -5.84 -6.96 -1.50
C ALA A 102 -6.08 -5.88 -0.43
N GLY A 103 -5.32 -5.93 0.65
CA GLY A 103 -5.16 -4.82 1.58
C GLY A 103 -4.00 -3.91 1.17
N VAL A 104 -3.73 -2.89 1.97
CA VAL A 104 -2.67 -1.89 1.68
C VAL A 104 -1.27 -2.53 1.59
N GLY A 105 -1.03 -3.65 2.28
CA GLY A 105 0.22 -4.41 2.21
C GLY A 105 0.40 -5.06 0.84
N GLU A 106 -0.58 -5.84 0.39
CA GLU A 106 -0.53 -6.48 -0.93
C GLU A 106 -0.50 -5.43 -2.06
N ILE A 107 -1.18 -4.28 -1.91
CA ILE A 107 -1.09 -3.16 -2.85
C ILE A 107 0.34 -2.62 -2.95
N ALA A 108 1.04 -2.51 -1.82
CA ALA A 108 2.42 -2.03 -1.79
C ALA A 108 3.35 -2.98 -2.56
N GLU A 109 3.16 -4.29 -2.40
CA GLU A 109 3.90 -5.32 -3.14
C GLU A 109 3.54 -5.30 -4.63
N LEU A 110 2.25 -5.26 -4.97
CA LEU A 110 1.75 -5.21 -6.35
C LEU A 110 2.35 -4.04 -7.13
N PHE A 111 2.48 -2.89 -6.47
CA PHE A 111 3.05 -1.72 -7.11
C PHE A 111 4.55 -1.60 -6.89
N GLY A 112 5.21 -2.37 -6.02
CA GLY A 112 6.62 -2.15 -5.68
C GLY A 112 6.85 -0.77 -5.04
N VAL A 113 6.00 -0.37 -4.10
CA VAL A 113 6.12 0.88 -3.32
C VAL A 113 6.11 0.59 -1.83
N THR A 114 6.42 1.59 -1.01
CA THR A 114 6.28 1.45 0.45
C THR A 114 4.81 1.37 0.85
N ARG A 115 4.53 0.72 1.99
CA ARG A 115 3.16 0.63 2.55
C ARG A 115 2.53 2.01 2.78
N GLY A 116 3.33 2.98 3.23
CA GLY A 116 2.88 4.37 3.40
C GLY A 116 2.48 5.02 2.07
N ARG A 117 3.24 4.76 0.99
CA ARG A 117 2.90 5.24 -0.35
C ARG A 117 1.66 4.56 -0.89
N ALA A 118 1.52 3.24 -0.71
CA ALA A 118 0.29 2.52 -1.07
C ALA A 118 -0.93 3.14 -0.38
N GLY A 119 -0.86 3.39 0.94
CA GLY A 119 -1.93 4.04 1.69
C GLY A 119 -2.23 5.48 1.28
N GLN A 120 -1.29 6.18 0.63
CA GLN A 120 -1.57 7.48 -0.01
C GLN A 120 -2.27 7.31 -1.36
N LEU A 121 -1.87 6.30 -2.15
CA LEU A 121 -2.51 6.02 -3.43
C LEU A 121 -3.98 5.65 -3.26
N THR A 122 -4.31 4.89 -2.21
CA THR A 122 -5.69 4.50 -1.95
C THR A 122 -6.61 5.65 -1.57
N LYS A 123 -6.07 6.85 -1.29
CA LYS A 123 -6.86 8.05 -0.98
C LYS A 123 -7.15 8.91 -2.20
N ARG A 124 -6.68 8.52 -3.38
CA ARG A 124 -6.94 9.27 -4.62
C ARG A 124 -8.36 8.98 -5.10
N ASP A 125 -8.98 9.98 -5.71
CA ASP A 125 -10.35 9.88 -6.23
C ASP A 125 -10.47 8.89 -7.40
N ASP A 126 -9.37 8.63 -8.12
CA ASP A 126 -9.29 7.70 -9.25
C ASP A 126 -8.86 6.27 -8.85
N PHE A 127 -8.63 6.05 -7.55
CA PHE A 127 -8.32 4.73 -7.00
C PHE A 127 -9.61 3.92 -6.82
N PRO A 128 -9.59 2.59 -7.06
CA PRO A 128 -10.77 1.74 -6.85
C PRO A 128 -11.36 1.87 -5.43
N PRO A 129 -12.69 1.85 -5.29
CA PRO A 129 -13.32 1.90 -3.98
C PRO A 129 -12.99 0.64 -3.17
N ALA A 130 -12.88 0.80 -1.84
CA ALA A 130 -12.72 -0.34 -0.95
C ALA A 130 -14.05 -1.12 -0.85
N VAL A 131 -13.95 -2.45 -0.87
CA VAL A 131 -15.07 -3.37 -0.61
C VAL A 131 -15.56 -3.20 0.82
N THR A 132 -14.63 -3.05 1.76
CA THR A 132 -14.94 -2.85 3.18
C THR A 132 -13.79 -2.17 3.92
N HIS A 133 -14.09 -1.60 5.08
CA HIS A 133 -13.13 -0.99 5.99
C HIS A 133 -13.07 -1.78 7.29
N LEU A 134 -12.00 -2.55 7.47
CA LEU A 134 -11.75 -3.33 8.68
C LEU A 134 -10.90 -2.53 9.68
N LYS A 135 -10.85 -2.98 10.93
CA LYS A 135 -9.91 -2.40 11.94
C LYS A 135 -8.45 -2.49 11.50
N SER A 136 -8.10 -3.53 10.72
CA SER A 136 -6.77 -3.73 10.15
C SER A 136 -6.50 -2.87 8.90
N GLY A 137 -7.52 -2.22 8.34
CA GLY A 137 -7.44 -1.37 7.16
C GLY A 137 -8.50 -1.68 6.10
N PRO A 138 -8.55 -0.88 5.02
CA PRO A 138 -9.44 -1.10 3.90
C PRO A 138 -9.01 -2.30 3.05
N VAL A 139 -9.99 -3.00 2.47
CA VAL A 139 -9.82 -4.15 1.58
C VAL A 139 -10.39 -3.83 0.20
N TYR A 140 -9.66 -4.19 -0.85
CA TYR A 140 -9.98 -3.86 -2.23
C TYR A 140 -10.04 -5.13 -3.09
N VAL A 141 -10.74 -5.05 -4.22
CA VAL A 141 -10.67 -6.07 -5.28
C VAL A 141 -9.31 -5.95 -5.98
N LYS A 142 -8.52 -7.02 -5.96
CA LYS A 142 -7.14 -7.05 -6.44
C LYS A 142 -7.05 -6.74 -7.93
N GLU A 143 -7.98 -7.25 -8.72
CA GLU A 143 -8.04 -7.05 -10.17
C GLU A 143 -8.25 -5.56 -10.51
N GLN A 144 -9.10 -4.87 -9.75
CA GLN A 144 -9.33 -3.43 -9.94
C GLN A 144 -8.11 -2.59 -9.58
N VAL A 145 -7.40 -2.98 -8.51
CA VAL A 145 -6.12 -2.38 -8.11
C VAL A 145 -5.06 -2.60 -9.18
N GLN A 146 -4.96 -3.80 -9.75
CA GLN A 146 -4.01 -4.09 -10.83
C GLN A 146 -4.29 -3.23 -12.06
N ALA A 147 -5.56 -3.14 -12.48
CA ALA A 147 -5.98 -2.24 -13.55
C ALA A 147 -5.68 -0.77 -13.24
N PHE A 148 -5.64 -0.37 -11.95
CA PHE A 148 -5.16 0.97 -11.55
C PHE A 148 -3.65 1.08 -11.74
N GLY A 149 -2.89 0.08 -11.33
CA GLY A 149 -1.44 0.04 -11.50
C GLY A 149 -1.00 0.18 -12.97
N GLU A 150 -1.74 -0.45 -13.89
CA GLU A 150 -1.45 -0.40 -15.33
C GLU A 150 -1.62 0.99 -15.94
N ARG A 151 -2.64 1.74 -15.50
CA ARG A 151 -2.93 3.11 -15.99
C ARG A 151 -2.19 4.20 -15.21
N TRP A 152 -1.61 3.86 -14.06
CA TRP A 152 -1.04 4.84 -13.15
C TRP A 152 0.38 5.25 -13.58
N ASP A 153 0.51 6.46 -14.13
CA ASP A 153 1.80 7.07 -14.48
C ASP A 153 2.59 7.47 -13.21
N ARG A 154 3.72 6.80 -13.00
CA ARG A 154 4.56 6.94 -11.80
C ARG A 154 5.45 8.17 -11.93
N ARG A 155 4.90 9.35 -11.68
CA ARG A 155 5.72 10.55 -11.53
C ARG A 155 6.62 10.40 -10.30
N GLY A 156 7.93 10.31 -10.54
CA GLY A 156 8.96 10.17 -9.52
C GLY A 156 8.85 11.24 -8.44
N GLY A 157 9.00 10.81 -7.18
CA GLY A 157 8.94 11.70 -6.01
C GLY A 157 10.18 12.58 -5.86
N ARG A 158 10.17 13.40 -4.80
CA ARG A 158 11.24 14.33 -4.42
C ARG A 158 12.61 13.61 -4.46
N PRO A 159 13.65 14.20 -5.09
CA PRO A 159 14.99 13.63 -5.08
C PRO A 159 15.45 13.32 -3.64
N PRO A 160 16.21 12.22 -3.44
CA PRO A 160 16.77 11.90 -2.13
C PRO A 160 17.61 13.06 -1.59
N LYS A 161 17.69 13.17 -0.24
CA LYS A 161 18.60 14.15 0.38
C LYS A 161 20.05 13.79 0.00
N PRO A 162 20.90 14.78 -0.34
CA PRO A 162 22.31 14.51 -0.60
C PRO A 162 23.00 13.93 0.63
N VAL A 163 23.82 12.90 0.42
CA VAL A 163 24.73 12.36 1.44
C VAL A 163 26.03 13.13 1.35
N LEU A 164 26.32 13.93 2.38
CA LEU A 164 27.51 14.76 2.45
C LEU A 164 28.67 14.03 3.13
N THR A 165 29.87 14.14 2.58
CA THR A 165 31.14 13.71 3.20
C THR A 165 31.50 14.62 4.37
N GLU A 166 32.40 14.18 5.25
CA GLU A 166 32.86 15.03 6.36
C GLU A 166 33.56 16.32 5.86
N VAL A 167 34.27 16.26 4.73
CA VAL A 167 34.90 17.43 4.11
C VAL A 167 33.84 18.46 3.67
N GLU A 168 32.79 18.01 2.99
CA GLU A 168 31.66 18.86 2.56
C GLU A 168 30.92 19.48 3.74
N LYS A 169 30.79 18.71 4.82
CA LYS A 169 30.17 19.15 6.06
C LYS A 169 30.97 20.28 6.72
N VAL A 170 32.27 20.06 6.92
CA VAL A 170 33.16 21.06 7.54
C VAL A 170 33.22 22.32 6.68
N LEU A 171 33.26 22.17 5.35
CA LEU A 171 33.25 23.29 4.42
C LEU A 171 31.95 24.11 4.50
N LEU A 172 30.78 23.46 4.59
CA LEU A 172 29.51 24.17 4.79
C LEU A 172 29.45 24.93 6.11
N ALA A 173 30.01 24.38 7.20
CA ALA A 173 30.10 25.06 8.48
C ALA A 173 31.03 26.29 8.41
N ALA A 174 32.19 26.16 7.77
CA ALA A 174 33.11 27.26 7.57
C ALA A 174 32.52 28.39 6.69
N LEU A 175 31.78 28.02 5.63
CA LEU A 175 31.07 28.99 4.78
C LEU A 175 29.95 29.71 5.53
N ARG A 176 29.19 29.02 6.38
CA ARG A 176 28.19 29.64 7.26
C ARG A 176 28.82 30.68 8.18
N ASP A 177 29.94 30.33 8.79
CA ASP A 177 30.64 31.21 9.73
C ASP A 177 31.27 32.43 9.01
N ALA A 178 31.70 32.26 7.76
CA ALA A 178 32.14 33.35 6.88
C ALA A 178 30.98 34.26 6.42
N GLU A 179 29.82 33.69 6.05
CA GLU A 179 28.63 34.44 5.61
C GLU A 179 27.98 35.24 6.75
N ALA A 180 28.07 34.76 8.00
CA ALA A 180 27.64 35.51 9.19
C ALA A 180 28.38 36.86 9.34
N ALA A 181 29.56 37.00 8.74
CA ALA A 181 30.30 38.27 8.61
C ALA A 181 29.86 39.12 7.39
N ARG A 182 28.69 38.84 6.80
CA ARG A 182 28.05 39.55 5.67
C ARG A 182 28.96 39.82 4.47
N SER A 183 29.88 38.90 4.22
CA SER A 183 30.90 39.06 3.20
C SER A 183 31.02 37.77 2.37
N HIS A 184 31.29 37.92 1.07
CA HIS A 184 31.57 36.79 0.18
C HIS A 184 32.73 35.95 0.73
N ALA A 185 32.67 34.62 0.58
CA ALA A 185 33.69 33.72 1.08
C ALA A 185 34.61 33.28 -0.07
N ILE A 186 35.90 33.55 0.05
CA ILE A 186 36.92 33.04 -0.84
C ILE A 186 37.41 31.72 -0.25
N VAL A 187 37.33 30.65 -1.03
CA VAL A 187 37.87 29.34 -0.65
C VAL A 187 39.11 29.04 -1.47
N ALA A 188 40.20 28.70 -0.80
CA ALA A 188 41.48 28.35 -1.42
C ALA A 188 42.21 27.28 -0.60
N TRP A 189 43.25 26.67 -1.18
CA TRP A 189 44.22 25.88 -0.41
C TRP A 189 45.15 26.80 0.38
N ALA A 190 45.56 26.37 1.58
CA ALA A 190 46.72 26.95 2.24
C ALA A 190 48.00 26.62 1.45
N ASP A 191 49.03 27.46 1.59
CA ASP A 191 50.33 27.35 0.89
C ASP A 191 51.02 25.98 1.00
N TYR A 192 50.62 25.16 1.98
CA TYR A 192 51.15 23.81 2.24
C TYR A 192 50.22 22.66 1.82
N GLY A 193 49.09 22.95 1.17
CA GLY A 193 48.25 21.96 0.48
C GLY A 193 47.52 20.95 1.38
N THR A 194 47.46 21.18 2.69
CA THR A 194 46.76 20.30 3.64
C THR A 194 45.58 20.97 4.33
N ASP A 195 45.36 22.27 4.12
CA ASP A 195 44.32 23.02 4.82
C ASP A 195 43.49 23.80 3.80
N ILE A 196 42.19 23.93 4.07
CA ILE A 196 41.29 24.79 3.31
C ILE A 196 41.21 26.12 4.03
N VAL A 197 41.41 27.20 3.30
CA VAL A 197 41.31 28.56 3.81
C VAL A 197 40.02 29.15 3.29
N VAL A 198 39.10 29.47 4.20
CA VAL A 198 37.87 30.21 3.89
C VAL A 198 38.04 31.63 4.41
N THR A 199 38.15 32.61 3.52
CA THR A 199 38.31 34.01 3.87
C THR A 199 37.03 34.76 3.60
N SER A 200 36.41 35.31 4.64
CA SER A 200 35.32 36.28 4.49
C SER A 200 35.83 37.55 3.80
N GLY A 201 34.99 38.25 3.05
CA GLY A 201 35.34 39.53 2.41
C GLY A 201 35.67 40.68 3.39
N GLU A 202 35.44 40.51 4.70
CA GLU A 202 35.97 41.39 5.77
C GLU A 202 37.43 41.08 6.15
N GLY A 203 38.06 40.08 5.50
CA GLY A 203 39.43 39.66 5.74
C GLY A 203 39.61 38.69 6.91
N ARG A 204 38.52 38.21 7.54
CA ARG A 204 38.62 37.12 8.52
C ARG A 204 38.84 35.80 7.81
N THR A 205 39.88 35.10 8.24
CA THR A 205 40.28 33.82 7.68
C THR A 205 39.94 32.69 8.66
N PHE A 206 39.21 31.70 8.16
CA PHE A 206 38.89 30.46 8.82
C PHE A 206 39.74 29.38 8.17
N VAL A 207 40.75 28.89 8.90
CA VAL A 207 41.58 27.78 8.43
C VAL A 207 40.95 26.49 8.88
N VAL A 208 40.58 25.66 7.92
CA VAL A 208 40.11 24.29 8.12
C VAL A 208 41.30 23.38 7.94
N GLU A 209 41.86 22.90 9.04
CA GLU A 209 42.92 21.89 8.98
C GLU A 209 42.34 20.56 8.47
N LEU A 210 42.83 20.05 7.34
CA LEU A 210 42.41 18.72 6.86
C LEU A 210 43.27 17.59 7.43
N LYS A 211 44.07 17.85 8.47
CA LYS A 211 45.05 16.92 9.04
C LYS A 211 44.45 15.58 9.49
N ASP A 212 43.14 15.52 9.74
CA ASP A 212 42.43 14.29 10.09
C ASP A 212 41.80 13.53 8.90
N PHE A 213 41.87 14.06 7.67
CA PHE A 213 41.20 13.49 6.48
C PHE A 213 42.17 12.96 5.42
N ALA A 214 43.48 13.08 5.64
CA ALA A 214 44.53 12.59 4.75
C ALA A 214 44.66 11.05 4.78
N THR A 215 43.69 10.37 4.19
CA THR A 215 43.95 9.09 3.51
C THR A 215 44.08 9.37 2.01
N ALA A 216 44.76 8.50 1.27
CA ALA A 216 45.37 8.72 -0.05
C ALA A 216 44.43 9.09 -1.23
N GLU A 217 43.16 9.45 -0.97
CA GLU A 217 42.12 9.84 -1.93
C GLU A 217 41.37 11.10 -1.45
N ALA A 218 42.06 12.09 -0.88
CA ALA A 218 41.40 13.30 -0.40
C ALA A 218 40.78 14.10 -1.57
N GLU A 219 39.45 14.14 -1.60
CA GLU A 219 38.62 14.98 -2.50
C GLU A 219 39.13 16.43 -2.42
N SER A 220 39.55 16.99 -3.55
CA SER A 220 40.07 18.36 -3.55
C SER A 220 38.95 19.35 -3.12
N PRO A 221 39.27 20.48 -2.49
CA PRO A 221 38.31 21.54 -2.17
C PRO A 221 37.48 21.97 -3.39
N ASN A 222 38.08 21.92 -4.58
CA ASN A 222 37.40 22.16 -5.84
C ASN A 222 36.33 21.10 -6.17
N GLU A 223 36.61 19.82 -5.91
CA GLU A 223 35.65 18.73 -6.09
C GLU A 223 34.52 18.80 -5.06
N ALA A 224 34.85 19.05 -3.79
CA ALA A 224 33.86 19.25 -2.73
C ALA A 224 32.95 20.45 -3.03
N ILE A 225 33.51 21.60 -3.47
CA ILE A 225 32.71 22.76 -3.88
C ILE A 225 31.86 22.45 -5.12
N ALA A 226 32.42 21.76 -6.11
CA ALA A 226 31.66 21.37 -7.30
C ALA A 226 30.48 20.47 -6.95
N LYS A 227 30.66 19.53 -6.02
CA LYS A 227 29.59 18.65 -5.55
C LYS A 227 28.54 19.41 -4.73
N LEU A 228 28.95 20.28 -3.82
CA LEU A 228 28.03 21.17 -3.10
C LEU A 228 27.24 22.10 -4.04
N ALA A 229 27.87 22.57 -5.13
CA ALA A 229 27.22 23.40 -6.14
C ALA A 229 26.21 22.60 -6.98
N ASN A 230 26.55 21.37 -7.38
CA ASN A 230 25.63 20.45 -8.06
C ASN A 230 24.38 20.14 -7.21
N GLU A 231 24.58 20.00 -5.90
CA GLU A 231 23.49 19.82 -4.93
C GLU A 231 22.75 21.12 -4.59
N LYS A 232 23.12 22.24 -5.22
CA LYS A 232 22.54 23.57 -4.99
C LYS A 232 22.61 23.99 -3.52
N LEU A 233 23.66 23.59 -2.82
CA LEU A 233 23.94 24.00 -1.44
C LEU A 233 24.77 25.28 -1.43
N VAL A 234 25.68 25.43 -2.39
CA VAL A 234 26.47 26.65 -2.61
C VAL A 234 26.28 27.16 -4.03
N ARG A 235 26.59 28.45 -4.25
CA ARG A 235 26.70 29.08 -5.56
C ARG A 235 28.14 29.53 -5.74
N VAL A 236 28.71 29.23 -6.91
CA VAL A 236 30.06 29.67 -7.27
C VAL A 236 29.94 30.75 -8.35
N THR A 237 30.46 31.95 -8.07
CA THR A 237 30.30 33.14 -8.92
C THR A 237 31.55 33.45 -9.73
N ARG A 238 32.76 33.19 -9.20
CA ARG A 238 34.01 33.47 -9.89
C ARG A 238 35.07 32.41 -9.62
N ARG A 239 35.69 31.95 -10.71
CA ARG A 239 36.85 31.05 -10.70
C ARG A 239 38.02 31.83 -11.30
N ASN A 240 38.94 32.30 -10.48
CA ASN A 240 40.17 32.91 -10.99
C ASN A 240 41.21 31.81 -11.27
N ASP A 241 42.18 32.07 -12.14
CA ASP A 241 43.29 31.15 -12.50
C ASP A 241 44.29 30.87 -11.35
N ARG A 242 43.97 31.25 -10.11
CA ARG A 242 44.83 31.14 -8.91
C ARG A 242 44.28 30.19 -7.84
N ASP A 243 43.47 29.20 -8.22
CA ASP A 243 42.86 28.23 -7.28
C ASP A 243 42.00 28.85 -6.16
N GLU A 244 41.49 30.07 -6.39
CA GLU A 244 40.55 30.77 -5.52
C GLU A 244 39.12 30.70 -6.09
N LEU A 245 38.18 30.27 -5.26
CA LEU A 245 36.75 30.21 -5.60
C LEU A 245 35.95 31.20 -4.76
N ASP A 246 35.17 32.04 -5.42
CA ASP A 246 34.14 32.86 -4.76
C ASP A 246 32.87 32.02 -4.58
N VAL A 247 32.52 31.75 -3.32
CA VAL A 247 31.48 30.81 -2.92
C VAL A 247 30.48 31.49 -1.99
N GLU A 248 29.20 31.37 -2.33
CA GLU A 248 28.07 31.84 -1.52
C GLU A 248 27.23 30.65 -1.04
N LEU A 249 26.76 30.71 0.21
CA LEU A 249 25.80 29.74 0.71
C LEU A 249 24.41 30.03 0.10
N THR A 250 23.72 29.00 -0.38
CA THR A 250 22.32 29.16 -0.78
C THR A 250 21.39 29.03 0.45
N PRO A 251 20.11 29.44 0.38
CA PRO A 251 19.15 29.16 1.45
C PRO A 251 19.02 27.66 1.79
N LYS A 252 19.23 26.77 0.81
CA LYS A 252 19.24 25.31 1.01
C LYS A 252 20.50 24.88 1.79
N GLY A 253 21.65 25.46 1.45
CA GLY A 253 22.93 25.26 2.13
C GLY A 253 22.92 25.76 3.57
N ALA A 254 22.41 26.98 3.81
CA ALA A 254 22.24 27.56 5.14
C ALA A 254 21.45 26.67 6.08
N LYS A 255 20.34 26.10 5.56
CA LYS A 255 19.55 25.15 6.32
C LYS A 255 20.31 23.87 6.65
N HIS A 256 21.08 23.31 5.71
CA HIS A 256 21.88 22.11 5.97
C HIS A 256 23.00 22.39 6.99
N ALA A 257 23.70 23.53 6.86
CA ALA A 257 24.76 23.94 7.77
C ALA A 257 24.27 24.29 9.19
N ALA A 258 22.97 24.50 9.39
CA ALA A 258 22.35 24.73 10.69
C ALA A 258 21.77 23.45 11.33
N GLU A 259 21.51 22.41 10.53
CA GLU A 259 21.05 21.09 10.98
C GLU A 259 22.20 20.17 11.41
N MET A 260 23.45 20.64 11.26
CA MET A 260 24.69 19.95 11.60
C MET A 260 25.30 20.51 12.87
#